data_AF-A0A7R9DX89-F1
#
_entry.id   AF-A0A7R9DX89-F1
#
_cell.length_a   1.000
_cell.length_b   1.000
_cell.length_c   1.000
_cell.angle_alpha   90.00
_cell.angle_beta   90.00
_cell.angle_gamma   90.00
#
_symmetry.space_group_name_H-M   'P 1'
#
loop_
_entity.id
_entity.type
_entity.pdbx_description
1 polymer ?
#
loop_
_entity_poly.entity_id
_entity_poly.type
_entity_poly.pdbx_seq_one_letter_code
_entity_poly.pdbx_strand_id
1 'polypeptide(L)' 'MPLGSGALAGNPFPIDRSRLAGDLGFSSVSHNSMQAVGDRDFIAEFLFWASLCAVHLSRLSEDLILFSTQEFGFV' A
#
# COMPACT_ATOMS: atom_id res chain seq x y z
N MET A 1 -3.62 9.65 8.69
CA MET A 1 -2.98 9.17 9.95
C MET A 1 -4.02 8.55 10.89
N PRO A 2 -3.90 7.24 11.24
CA PRO A 2 -4.82 6.54 12.15
C PRO A 2 -4.44 6.65 13.64
N LEU A 3 -3.23 7.12 13.97
CA LEU A 3 -2.81 7.29 15.36
C LEU A 3 -3.74 8.27 16.11
N GLY A 4 -4.03 7.98 17.38
CA GLY A 4 -5.02 8.71 18.16
C GLY A 4 -6.49 8.27 17.97
N SER A 5 -6.76 7.28 17.13
CA SER A 5 -8.12 6.69 17.00
C SER A 5 -8.51 5.72 18.12
N GLY A 6 -7.59 5.37 19.03
CA GLY A 6 -7.85 4.45 20.13
C GLY A 6 -8.19 3.03 19.63
N ALA A 7 -9.02 2.31 20.39
CA ALA A 7 -9.48 0.98 19.99
C ALA A 7 -10.51 1.04 18.84
N LEU A 8 -11.45 1.99 18.88
CA LEU A 8 -12.44 2.25 17.82
C LEU A 8 -13.17 3.60 17.96
N ALA A 9 -13.31 4.16 19.18
CA ALA A 9 -14.12 5.34 19.47
C ALA A 9 -13.30 6.62 19.72
N GLY A 10 -12.03 6.65 19.32
CA GLY A 10 -11.12 7.76 19.61
C GLY A 10 -10.35 7.59 20.92
N ASN A 11 -9.44 8.51 21.17
CA ASN A 11 -8.62 8.57 22.38
C ASN A 11 -9.25 9.57 23.39
N PRO A 12 -9.39 9.22 24.68
CA PRO A 12 -9.95 10.11 25.69
C PRO A 12 -9.03 11.27 26.14
N PHE A 13 -7.75 11.24 25.76
CA PHE A 13 -6.77 12.29 26.08
C PHE A 13 -6.83 13.43 25.04
N PRO A 14 -6.58 14.70 25.46
CA PRO A 14 -6.59 15.85 24.57
C PRO A 14 -5.32 15.90 23.71
N ILE A 15 -5.23 15.00 22.72
CA ILE A 15 -4.10 14.92 21.79
C ILE A 15 -4.41 15.75 20.55
N ASP A 16 -3.48 16.63 20.18
CA ASP A 16 -3.52 17.31 18.88
C ASP A 16 -3.09 16.36 17.76
N ARG A 17 -4.08 15.74 17.12
CA ARG A 17 -3.86 14.79 16.03
C ARG A 17 -3.32 15.48 14.76
N SER A 18 -3.59 16.77 14.57
CA SER A 18 -3.12 17.52 13.40
C SER A 18 -1.60 17.74 13.48
N ARG A 19 -1.11 18.14 14.66
CA ARG A 19 0.33 18.21 14.92
C ARG A 19 1.00 16.85 14.75
N LEU A 20 0.41 15.80 15.32
CA LEU A 20 0.94 14.44 15.22
C LEU A 20 1.01 13.93 13.77
N ALA A 21 0.05 14.31 12.93
CA ALA A 21 0.09 13.98 11.49
C ALA A 21 1.29 14.64 10.81
N GLY A 22 1.57 15.91 11.12
CA GLY A 22 2.76 16.61 10.64
C GLY A 22 4.06 15.95 11.10
N ASP A 23 4.16 15.62 12.40
CA ASP A 23 5.35 14.98 12.99
C ASP A 23 5.64 13.60 12.36
N LEU A 24 4.58 12.87 11.96
CA LEU A 24 4.70 11.55 11.31
C LEU A 24 4.74 11.60 9.78
N GLY A 25 4.70 12.80 9.17
CA GLY A 25 4.74 12.96 7.71
C GLY A 25 3.45 12.54 6.98
N PHE A 26 2.33 12.40 7.70
CA PHE A 26 1.03 12.21 7.07
C PHE A 26 0.44 13.55 6.63
N SER A 27 -0.20 13.57 5.46
CA SER A 27 -0.88 14.76 4.93
C SER A 27 -2.12 15.17 5.73
N SER A 28 -2.83 14.20 6.32
CA SER A 28 -4.07 14.46 7.07
C SER A 28 -4.36 13.41 8.15
N VAL A 29 -5.24 13.77 9.08
CA VAL A 29 -5.78 12.88 10.12
C VAL A 29 -6.96 12.06 9.59
N SER A 30 -7.16 10.86 10.13
CA SER A 30 -8.39 10.10 9.83
C SER A 30 -9.62 10.78 10.45
N HIS A 31 -10.68 10.91 9.66
CA HIS A 31 -11.93 11.58 10.05
C HIS A 31 -12.82 10.72 10.96
N ASN A 32 -12.73 9.40 10.83
CA ASN A 32 -13.54 8.46 11.60
C ASN A 32 -12.63 7.42 12.27
N SER A 33 -12.76 7.27 13.58
CA SER A 33 -11.91 6.37 14.37
C SER A 33 -12.18 4.90 14.10
N MET A 34 -13.45 4.52 13.87
CA MET A 34 -13.84 3.14 13.57
C MET A 34 -13.31 2.71 12.20
N GLN A 35 -13.41 3.60 11.20
CA GLN A 35 -12.78 3.37 9.89
C GLN A 35 -11.26 3.28 10.04
N ALA A 36 -10.63 4.21 10.76
CA ALA A 36 -9.17 4.24 10.88
C ALA A 36 -8.54 2.98 11.46
N VAL A 37 -9.22 2.29 12.37
CA VAL A 37 -8.72 1.04 12.97
C VAL A 37 -9.01 -0.18 12.10
N GLY A 38 -10.13 -0.18 11.37
CA GLY A 38 -10.58 -1.29 10.54
C GLY A 38 -10.09 -1.25 9.08
N ASP A 39 -9.72 -0.08 8.57
CA ASP A 39 -9.38 0.13 7.16
C ASP A 39 -8.08 -0.60 6.77
N ARG A 40 -8.15 -1.38 5.71
CA ARG A 40 -7.03 -2.10 5.07
C ARG A 40 -7.04 -1.95 3.56
N ASP A 41 -7.83 -1.04 3.02
CA ASP A 41 -8.05 -0.90 1.58
C ASP A 41 -6.75 -0.52 0.86
N PHE A 42 -5.91 0.30 1.50
CA PHE A 42 -4.58 0.67 0.98
C PHE A 42 -3.66 -0.54 0.78
N ILE A 43 -3.80 -1.60 1.59
CA ILE A 43 -3.04 -2.85 1.43
C ILE A 43 -3.59 -3.62 0.24
N ALA A 44 -4.92 -3.74 0.13
CA ALA A 44 -5.56 -4.42 -0.97
C ALA A 44 -5.21 -3.75 -2.32
N GLU A 45 -5.22 -2.41 -2.36
CA GLU A 45 -4.79 -1.63 -3.50
C GLU A 45 -3.30 -1.85 -3.82
N PHE A 46 -2.42 -1.78 -2.83
CA PHE A 46 -1.00 -2.06 -3.03
C PHE A 46 -0.76 -3.46 -3.62
N LEU A 47 -1.45 -4.48 -3.10
CA LEU A 47 -1.37 -5.86 -3.61
C LEU A 47 -1.90 -5.97 -5.04
N PHE A 48 -2.95 -5.22 -5.38
CA PHE A 48 -3.43 -5.14 -6.76
C PHE A 48 -2.35 -4.58 -7.68
N TRP A 49 -1.75 -3.43 -7.35
CA TRP A 49 -0.66 -2.85 -8.13
C TRP A 49 0.53 -3.80 -8.26
N ALA A 50 0.95 -4.43 -7.16
CA ALA A 50 2.05 -5.38 -7.16
C ALA A 50 1.78 -6.61 -8.04
N SER A 51 0.56 -7.17 -7.98
CA SER A 51 0.18 -8.33 -8.79
C SER A 51 0.10 -7.98 -10.28
N LEU A 52 -0.41 -6.79 -10.63
CA LEU A 52 -0.41 -6.31 -12.01
C LEU A 52 1.01 -6.13 -12.55
N CYS A 53 1.91 -5.54 -11.75
CA CYS A 53 3.34 -5.46 -12.09
C CYS A 53 3.94 -6.85 -12.30
N ALA A 54 3.63 -7.83 -11.45
CA ALA A 54 4.10 -9.20 -11.61
C ALA A 54 3.60 -9.86 -12.91
N VAL A 55 2.35 -9.59 -13.33
CA VAL A 55 1.80 -10.07 -14.62
C VAL A 55 2.53 -9.45 -15.81
N HIS A 56 2.89 -8.17 -15.74
CA HIS A 56 3.69 -7.55 -16.80
C HIS A 56 5.10 -8.14 -16.86
N LEU A 57 5.72 -8.36 -15.69
CA LEU A 57 7.04 -8.98 -15.60
C LEU A 57 7.02 -10.44 -16.05
N SER A 58 5.92 -11.18 -15.84
CA SER A 58 5.81 -12.57 -16.30
C SER A 58 5.83 -12.66 -17.82
N ARG A 59 5.16 -11.75 -18.53
CA ARG A 59 5.20 -11.68 -20.00
C ARG A 59 6.59 -11.31 -20.51
N LEU A 60 7.22 -10.32 -19.90
CA LEU A 60 8.61 -9.97 -20.24
C LEU A 60 9.55 -11.17 -20.03
N SER A 61 9.34 -11.92 -18.95
CA SER A 61 10.14 -13.12 -18.65
C SER A 61 9.90 -14.22 -19.68
N GLU A 62 8.67 -14.40 -20.14
CA GLU A 62 8.32 -15.35 -21.21
C GLU A 62 9.03 -15.02 -22.51
N ASP A 63 9.05 -13.75 -22.92
CA ASP A 63 9.79 -13.29 -24.10
C ASP A 63 11.29 -13.60 -23.96
N LEU A 64 11.88 -13.29 -22.79
CA LEU A 64 13.30 -13.57 -22.52
C LEU A 64 13.62 -15.08 -22.53
N ILE A 65 12.73 -15.90 -21.98
CA ILE A 65 12.88 -17.37 -22.00
C ILE A 65 12.90 -17.87 -23.45
N LEU A 66 11.97 -17.41 -24.29
CA LEU A 66 11.92 -17.78 -25.71
C LEU A 66 13.17 -17.31 -26.47
N PHE A 67 13.62 -16.09 -26.23
CA PHE A 67 14.81 -15.52 -26.88
C PHE A 67 16.11 -16.22 -26.50
N SER A 68 16.16 -16.86 -25.32
CA SER A 68 17.31 -17.62 -24.82
C SER A 68 17.37 -19.07 -25.34
N THR A 69 16.38 -19.52 -26.12
CA THR A 69 16.38 -20.88 -26.70
C THR A 69 17.40 -21.00 -27.84
N GLN A 70 17.85 -22.22 -28.17
CA GLN A 70 18.82 -22.43 -29.26
C GLN A 70 18.21 -22.13 -30.64
N GLU A 71 16.90 -22.29 -30.77
CA GLU A 71 16.13 -22.05 -31.99
C GLU A 71 16.11 -20.56 -32.36
N PHE A 72 16.05 -19.66 -31.38
CA PHE A 72 16.08 -18.21 -31.58
C PHE A 72 17.48 -17.62 -31.38
N GLY A 73 18.12 -17.89 -30.25
CA GLY A 73 19.50 -17.48 -29.95
C GLY A 73 19.73 -15.97 -29.94
N PHE A 74 18.75 -15.17 -29.50
CA PHE A 74 18.86 -13.71 -29.45
C PHE A 74 19.57 -13.21 -28.19
N VAL A 75 19.51 -13.99 -27.10
CA VAL A 75 20.20 -13.77 -25.82
C VAL A 75 20.90 -15.05 -25.37
#